data_AF-A0A0U1NLE6-F1
#
_entry.id   AF-A0A0U1NLE6-F1
#
_cell.length_a   1.000
_cell.length_b   1.000
_cell.length_c   1.000
_cell.angle_alpha   90.00
_cell.angle_beta   90.00
_cell.angle_gamma   90.00
#
_symmetry.space_group_name_H-M   'P 1'
#
loop_
_entity.id
_entity.type
_entity.pdbx_description
1 polymer ?
#
loop_
_entity_poly.entity_id
_entity_poly.type
_entity_poly.pdbx_seq_one_letter_code
_entity_poly.pdbx_strand_id
1 'polypeptide(L)'
;MVADALCPRLRPDWSPTDGAVGALAEVGYFATHPVGVAALVLAALSLTWPTPLMRYAALVVVSFALLGEVETLFANVTVAGQLYSEGCRGAPWATGVLLIALLGAVAWRKLDKRPRV
;
A
#
# COMPACT_ATOMS: atom_id res chain seq x y z
N MET A 1 9.38 19.95 15.26
CA MET A 1 9.88 18.68 14.67
C MET A 1 9.22 18.47 13.32
N VAL A 2 9.71 17.57 12.47
CA VAL A 2 9.12 17.36 11.14
C VAL A 2 7.72 16.73 11.26
N ALA A 3 7.49 15.88 12.27
CA ALA A 3 6.16 15.38 12.63
C ALA A 3 5.19 16.50 13.02
N ASP A 4 5.57 17.47 13.84
CA ASP A 4 4.63 18.53 14.29
C ASP A 4 4.02 19.31 13.12
N ALA A 5 4.75 19.44 12.00
CA ALA A 5 4.29 20.16 10.82
C ALA A 5 3.48 19.28 9.84
N LEU A 6 3.77 17.98 9.77
CA LEU A 6 3.22 17.07 8.75
C LEU A 6 2.18 16.09 9.30
N CYS A 7 2.35 15.63 10.53
CA CYS A 7 1.47 14.64 11.15
C CYS A 7 0.05 15.14 11.35
N PRO A 8 -0.21 16.40 11.78
CA PRO A 8 -1.57 16.89 11.84
C PRO A 8 -2.29 16.90 10.48
N ARG A 9 -1.54 16.94 9.37
CA ARG A 9 -2.11 16.86 8.00
C ARG A 9 -2.34 15.43 7.54
N LEU A 10 -1.50 14.50 7.98
CA LEU A 10 -1.56 13.08 7.59
C LEU A 10 -2.49 12.26 8.49
N ARG A 11 -2.49 12.57 9.80
CA ARG A 11 -3.22 11.93 10.88
C ARG A 11 -3.65 13.00 11.91
N PRO A 12 -4.76 13.70 11.68
CA PRO A 12 -5.22 14.80 12.53
C PRO A 12 -5.44 14.40 13.99
N ASP A 13 -5.83 13.14 14.20
CA ASP A 13 -6.17 12.60 15.52
C ASP A 13 -4.96 11.99 16.26
N TRP A 14 -3.77 11.95 15.64
CA TRP A 14 -2.59 11.39 16.28
C TRP A 14 -1.83 12.44 17.10
N SER A 15 -1.45 12.07 18.32
CA SER A 15 -0.56 12.86 19.18
C SER A 15 0.72 12.08 19.51
N PRO A 16 1.85 12.77 19.78
CA PRO A 16 3.08 12.11 20.21
C PRO A 16 2.93 11.27 21.48
N THR A 17 1.93 11.58 22.32
CA THR A 17 1.60 10.83 23.54
C THR A 17 0.93 9.49 23.27
N ASP A 18 0.35 9.27 22.09
CA ASP A 18 -0.29 8.01 21.70
C ASP A 18 0.73 6.91 21.33
N GLY A 19 2.01 7.28 21.21
CA GLY A 19 3.09 6.39 20.83
C GLY A 19 3.11 6.10 19.32
N ALA A 20 3.90 5.09 18.95
CA ALA A 20 4.09 4.73 17.55
C ALA A 20 2.81 4.16 16.94
N VAL A 21 2.43 4.67 15.77
CA VAL A 21 1.30 4.16 15.00
C VAL A 21 1.48 2.67 14.70
N GLY A 22 0.43 1.89 14.94
CA GLY A 22 0.43 0.45 14.70
C GLY A 22 0.40 0.10 13.21
N ALA A 23 0.96 -1.06 12.86
CA ALA A 23 1.05 -1.53 11.48
C ALA A 23 -0.33 -1.71 10.80
N LEU A 24 -1.38 -2.06 11.55
CA LEU A 24 -2.75 -2.15 11.02
C LEU A 24 -3.33 -0.78 10.66
N ALA A 25 -2.96 0.27 11.39
CA ALA A 25 -3.38 1.63 11.09
C ALA A 25 -2.66 2.18 9.83
N GLU A 26 -1.49 1.64 9.48
CA GLU A 26 -0.85 1.91 8.18
C GLU A 26 -1.58 1.21 7.02
N VAL A 27 -2.05 -0.03 7.22
CA VAL A 27 -2.89 -0.70 6.23
C VAL A 27 -4.20 0.07 6.00
N GLY A 28 -4.84 0.54 7.08
CA GLY A 28 -6.03 1.39 7.00
C GLY A 28 -5.76 2.70 6.26
N TYR A 29 -4.66 3.38 6.59
CA TYR A 29 -4.24 4.59 5.88
C TYR A 29 -4.02 4.31 4.39
N PHE A 30 -3.28 3.25 4.04
CA PHE A 30 -3.03 2.83 2.67
C PHE A 30 -4.34 2.57 1.91
N ALA A 31 -5.31 1.88 2.53
CA ALA A 31 -6.61 1.59 1.93
C ALA A 31 -7.45 2.83 1.61
N THR A 32 -7.16 3.98 2.25
CA THR A 32 -7.80 5.27 1.96
C THR A 32 -6.97 6.17 1.05
N HIS A 33 -5.71 5.83 0.81
CA HIS A 33 -4.82 6.63 -0.02
C HIS A 33 -5.10 6.38 -1.52
N PRO A 34 -5.02 7.39 -2.41
CA PRO A 34 -5.41 7.23 -3.82
C PRO A 34 -4.71 6.06 -4.53
N VAL A 35 -3.42 5.87 -4.25
CA VAL A 35 -2.63 4.75 -4.79
C VAL A 35 -3.09 3.41 -4.23
N GLY A 36 -3.36 3.33 -2.93
CA GLY A 36 -3.82 2.09 -2.30
C GLY A 36 -5.24 1.72 -2.71
N VAL A 37 -6.14 2.70 -2.82
CA VAL A 37 -7.48 2.52 -3.39
C VAL A 37 -7.38 1.99 -4.82
N ALA A 38 -6.55 2.60 -5.67
CA ALA A 38 -6.35 2.14 -7.05
C ALA A 38 -5.81 0.71 -7.11
N ALA A 39 -4.81 0.38 -6.27
CA ALA A 39 -4.23 -0.97 -6.19
C ALA A 39 -5.27 -2.01 -5.75
N LEU A 40 -6.05 -1.73 -4.70
CA LEU A 40 -7.09 -2.62 -4.19
C LEU A 40 -8.23 -2.82 -5.19
N VAL A 41 -8.71 -1.74 -5.81
CA VAL A 41 -9.77 -1.80 -6.80
C VAL A 41 -9.30 -2.57 -8.02
N LEU A 42 -8.14 -2.26 -8.60
CA LEU A 42 -7.64 -2.98 -9.77
C LEU A 42 -7.35 -4.45 -9.47
N ALA A 43 -6.80 -4.75 -8.29
CA ALA A 43 -6.62 -6.13 -7.87
C ALA A 43 -7.98 -6.85 -7.80
N ALA A 44 -8.99 -6.27 -7.14
CA ALA A 44 -10.33 -6.83 -7.07
C ALA A 44 -10.96 -7.01 -8.46
N LEU A 45 -10.89 -5.99 -9.33
CA LEU A 45 -11.39 -6.05 -10.70
C LEU A 45 -10.69 -7.13 -11.53
N SER A 46 -9.38 -7.31 -11.37
CA SER A 46 -8.64 -8.37 -12.06
C SER A 46 -9.00 -9.77 -11.55
N LEU A 47 -9.44 -9.87 -10.28
CA LEU A 47 -9.93 -11.09 -9.63
C LEU A 47 -11.42 -11.37 -9.87
N THR A 48 -12.20 -10.41 -10.36
CA THR A 48 -13.59 -10.62 -10.79
C THR A 48 -13.70 -10.77 -12.31
N TRP A 49 -13.08 -9.88 -13.07
CA TRP A 49 -13.06 -9.83 -14.54
C TRP A 49 -11.64 -10.09 -15.08
N PRO A 50 -11.26 -11.37 -15.34
CA PRO A 50 -9.91 -11.75 -15.74
C PRO A 50 -9.62 -11.41 -17.21
N THR A 51 -9.80 -10.16 -17.61
CA THR A 51 -9.30 -9.68 -18.89
C THR A 51 -7.78 -9.50 -18.78
N PRO A 52 -7.03 -9.73 -19.87
CA PRO A 52 -5.58 -9.51 -19.86
C PRO A 52 -5.25 -8.07 -19.49
N LEU A 53 -6.03 -7.10 -19.96
CA LEU A 53 -5.84 -5.68 -19.67
C LEU A 53 -5.95 -5.38 -18.15
N MET A 54 -7.03 -5.83 -17.51
CA MET A 54 -7.23 -5.63 -16.06
C MET A 54 -6.12 -6.29 -15.24
N ARG A 55 -5.70 -7.50 -15.65
CA ARG A 55 -4.60 -8.21 -14.99
C ARG A 55 -3.28 -7.44 -15.11
N TYR A 56 -2.90 -7.00 -16.31
CA TYR A 56 -1.66 -6.25 -16.48
C TYR A 56 -1.70 -4.92 -15.74
N ALA A 57 -2.82 -4.21 -15.79
CA ALA A 57 -3.01 -2.96 -15.03
C ALA A 57 -2.87 -3.20 -13.51
N ALA A 58 -3.50 -4.24 -12.98
CA ALA A 58 -3.38 -4.61 -11.57
C ALA A 58 -1.94 -4.98 -11.18
N LEU A 59 -1.25 -5.79 -12.00
CA LEU A 59 0.14 -6.16 -11.75
C LEU A 59 1.05 -4.93 -11.70
N VAL A 60 0.91 -4.01 -12.65
CA VAL A 60 1.71 -2.77 -12.69
C VAL A 60 1.43 -1.92 -11.46
N VAL A 61 0.16 -1.64 -11.16
CA VAL A 61 -0.21 -0.73 -10.06
C VAL A 61 0.16 -1.33 -8.69
N VAL A 62 -0.10 -2.61 -8.46
CA VAL A 62 0.28 -3.29 -7.20
C VAL A 62 1.80 -3.36 -7.05
N SER A 63 2.54 -3.60 -8.13
CA SER A 63 4.01 -3.60 -8.09
C SER A 63 4.58 -2.21 -7.80
N PHE A 64 3.98 -1.16 -8.38
CA PHE A 64 4.40 0.22 -8.14
C PHE A 64 4.10 0.64 -6.69
N ALA A 65 2.93 0.27 -6.16
CA ALA A 65 2.61 0.49 -4.76
C ALA A 65 3.60 -0.24 -3.83
N LEU A 66 3.95 -1.50 -4.14
CA LEU A 66 4.92 -2.27 -3.37
C LEU A 66 6.31 -1.65 -3.40
N LEU A 67 6.76 -1.16 -4.56
CA LEU A 67 8.04 -0.44 -4.68
C LEU A 67 8.06 0.83 -3.83
N GLY A 68 6.96 1.58 -3.79
CA GLY A 68 6.84 2.76 -2.92
C GLY A 68 6.97 2.41 -1.43
N GLU A 69 6.33 1.34 -0.98
CA GLU A 69 6.48 0.87 0.42
C GLU A 69 7.93 0.45 0.71
N VAL A 70 8.58 -0.26 -0.22
CA VAL A 70 10.00 -0.65 -0.12
C VAL A 70 10.91 0.57 -0.04
N GLU A 71 10.69 1.58 -0.88
CA GLU A 71 11.46 2.82 -0.84
C GLU A 71 11.36 3.46 0.54
N THR A 72 10.16 3.54 1.13
CA THR A 72 9.98 4.13 2.47
C THR A 72 10.69 3.35 3.58
N LEU A 73 10.87 2.03 3.45
CA LEU A 73 11.61 1.20 4.42
C LEU A 73 13.11 1.53 4.47
N PHE A 74 13.69 1.94 3.34
CA PHE A 74 15.12 2.25 3.24
C PHE A 74 15.42 3.75 3.33
N ALA A 75 14.39 4.59 3.45
CA ALA A 75 14.50 6.04 3.41
C ALA A 75 14.89 6.66 4.77
N ASN A 76 15.89 6.09 5.46
CA ASN A 76 16.33 6.48 6.82
C ASN A 76 16.80 7.95 6.95
N VAL A 77 17.21 8.59 5.85
CA VAL A 77 17.66 10.00 5.80
C VAL A 77 16.61 10.95 5.23
N THR A 78 15.41 10.46 4.94
CA THR A 78 14.32 11.26 4.35
C THR A 78 13.30 11.68 5.40
N VAL A 79 12.42 12.60 5.00
CA VAL A 79 11.23 13.01 5.78
C VAL A 79 10.44 11.79 6.25
N ALA A 80 10.34 10.73 5.45
CA ALA A 80 9.66 9.50 5.85
C ALA A 80 10.37 8.79 7.02
N GLY A 81 11.70 8.71 7.00
CA GLY A 81 12.51 8.15 8.09
C GLY A 81 12.30 8.89 9.41
N GLN A 82 12.25 10.23 9.36
CA GLN A 82 11.97 11.06 10.53
C GLN A 82 10.56 10.83 11.09
N LEU A 83 9.55 10.71 10.21
CA LEU A 83 8.17 10.41 10.62
C LEU A 83 8.01 9.03 11.25
N TYR A 84 8.82 8.03 10.85
CA TYR A 84 8.88 6.72 11.50
C TYR A 84 9.55 6.81 12.88
N SER A 85 10.67 7.54 13.01
CA SER A 85 11.36 7.69 14.30
C SER A 85 10.55 8.46 15.33
N GLU A 86 9.72 9.40 14.88
CA GLU A 86 8.84 10.20 15.74
C GLU A 86 7.49 9.48 16.02
N GLY A 87 7.30 8.27 15.50
CA GLY A 87 6.14 7.42 15.77
C GLY A 87 4.87 7.80 15.00
N CYS A 88 4.90 8.86 14.20
CA CYS A 88 3.77 9.33 13.41
C CYS A 88 3.42 8.42 12.23
N ARG A 89 4.40 7.70 11.69
CA ARG A 89 4.16 6.55 10.83
C ARG A 89 4.59 5.26 11.50
N GLY A 90 3.78 4.22 11.33
CA GLY A 90 4.08 2.86 11.74
C GLY A 90 4.91 2.13 10.70
N ALA A 91 5.63 1.08 11.08
CA ALA A 91 6.40 0.30 10.12
C ALA A 91 5.49 -0.31 9.03
N PRO A 92 5.81 -0.14 7.73
CA PRO A 92 4.93 -0.50 6.61
C PRO A 92 4.86 -2.00 6.30
N TRP A 93 5.38 -2.86 7.17
CA TRP A 93 5.49 -4.30 6.91
C TRP A 93 4.13 -4.97 6.65
N ALA A 94 3.07 -4.57 7.37
CA ALA A 94 1.74 -5.13 7.17
C ALA A 94 1.17 -4.76 5.79
N THR A 95 1.39 -3.53 5.33
CA THR A 95 1.03 -3.07 3.97
C THR A 95 1.84 -3.82 2.91
N GLY A 96 3.14 -4.03 3.15
CA GLY A 96 3.99 -4.83 2.26
C GLY A 96 3.50 -6.28 2.13
N VAL A 97 3.14 -6.94 3.24
CA VAL A 97 2.58 -8.30 3.24
C VAL A 97 1.28 -8.36 2.45
N LEU A 98 0.38 -7.39 2.64
CA LEU A 98 -0.87 -7.28 1.88
C LEU A 98 -0.60 -7.17 0.37
N LEU A 99 0.31 -6.29 -0.03
CA LEU A 99 0.65 -6.07 -1.44
C LEU A 99 1.29 -7.30 -2.09
N ILE A 100 2.17 -8.01 -1.37
CA ILE A 100 2.74 -9.28 -1.84
C ILE A 100 1.63 -10.33 -2.03
N ALA A 101 0.70 -10.43 -1.08
CA ALA A 101 -0.43 -11.36 -1.19
C ALA A 101 -1.33 -11.03 -2.39
N LEU A 102 -1.63 -9.74 -2.61
CA LEU A 102 -2.41 -9.28 -3.77
C LEU A 102 -1.68 -9.55 -5.08
N LEU A 103 -0.39 -9.25 -5.16
CA LEU A 103 0.42 -9.54 -6.34
C LEU A 103 0.43 -11.03 -6.66
N GLY A 104 0.60 -11.87 -5.64
CA GLY A 104 0.52 -13.32 -5.74
C GLY A 104 -0.85 -13.78 -6.26
N ALA A 105 -1.95 -13.25 -5.72
CA ALA A 105 -3.30 -13.60 -6.15
C ALA A 105 -3.56 -13.22 -7.62
N VAL A 106 -3.17 -12.02 -8.03
CA VAL A 106 -3.32 -11.54 -9.41
C VAL A 106 -2.42 -12.32 -10.38
N ALA A 107 -1.19 -12.65 -9.97
CA ALA A 107 -0.24 -13.39 -10.78
C ALA A 107 -0.61 -14.88 -10.91
N TRP A 108 -1.14 -15.49 -9.85
CA TRP A 108 -1.48 -16.92 -9.84
C TRP A 108 -2.72 -17.24 -10.68
N ARG A 109 -3.67 -16.29 -10.78
CA ARG A 109 -4.90 -16.51 -11.54
C ARG A 109 -4.58 -16.81 -13.00
N LYS A 110 -4.90 -18.02 -13.48
CA LYS A 110 -4.76 -18.36 -14.91
C LYS A 110 -5.74 -17.49 -15.72
N LEU A 111 -5.25 -16.87 -16.79
CA LEU A 111 -6.13 -16.34 -17.84
C LEU A 111 -6.71 -17.56 -18.54
N ASP A 112 -7.91 -17.97 -18.16
CA ASP A 112 -8.54 -19.15 -18.72
C ASP A 112 -8.88 -18.87 -20.18
N LYS A 113 -7.97 -19.26 -21.09
CA LYS A 113 -8.15 -19.18 -22.53
C LYS A 113 -9.09 -20.31 -22.95
N ARG A 114 -10.40 -20.17 -22.72
CA ARG A 114 -11.37 -20.92 -23.52
C ARG A 114 -11.85 -20.01 -24.64
N PRO A 115 -11.44 -20.22 -25.91
CA PRO A 115 -12.22 -19.69 -27.02
C PRO A 115 -13.63 -20.27 -26.88
N ARG A 116 -14.63 -19.39 -26.69
CA ARG A 116 -16.02 -19.78 -26.91
C ARG A 116 -16.13 -19.98 -28.42
N VAL A 117 -16.23 -21.25 -28.81
CA VAL A 117 -16.57 -21.72 -30.16
C VAL A 117 -17.90 -21.12 -30.57
#